data_AF-A0A5K7YHA6-F1
#
_entry.id   AF-A0A5K7YHA6-F1
#
_cell.length_a   1.000
_cell.length_b   1.000
_cell.length_c   1.000
_cell.angle_alpha   90.00
_cell.angle_beta   90.00
_cell.angle_gamma   90.00
#
_symmetry.space_group_name_H-M   'P 1'
#
loop_
_entity.id
_entity.type
_entity.pdbx_description
1 polymer ?
#
loop_
_entity_poly.entity_id
_entity_poly.type
_entity_poly.pdbx_seq_one_letter_code
_entity_poly.pdbx_strand_id
1 'polypeptide(L)'
;MPDLTNKALKQISDILLDFRAQHNHKETMAWAGIVFYSVICLQLAKTSESQILFTIFLILFVILVYLFVSKQYELQQNAVVTNAACISLTAKIISGEKTIEELDCKHAKDDASLKKLDNYHIFPKCLLEEIRDMPKDHLVDRQYLKILSYCVLTGITLLTLYSIWSDKVSRLFNCITNT
;
A
#
# COMPACT_ATOMS: atom_id res chain seq x y z
N MET A 1 23.01 21.68 26.81
CA MET A 1 22.98 20.98 25.51
C MET A 1 22.61 19.48 25.56
N PRO A 2 23.03 18.63 26.52
CA PRO A 2 22.68 17.19 26.48
C PRO A 2 21.16 16.90 26.56
N ASP A 3 20.39 17.78 27.19
CA ASP A 3 18.93 17.65 27.30
C ASP A 3 18.20 17.85 25.95
N LEU A 4 18.74 18.68 25.06
CA LEU A 4 18.18 18.93 23.73
C LEU A 4 18.44 17.74 22.79
N THR A 5 19.65 17.20 22.84
CA THR A 5 20.03 15.99 22.09
C THR A 5 19.21 14.79 22.54
N ASN A 6 19.00 14.59 23.85
CA ASN A 6 18.18 13.50 24.37
C ASN A 6 16.71 13.61 23.99
N LYS A 7 16.13 14.82 24.04
CA LYS A 7 14.75 15.06 23.59
C LYS A 7 14.58 14.79 22.10
N ALA A 8 15.55 15.19 21.29
CA ALA A 8 15.49 15.01 19.84
C ALA A 8 15.71 13.56 19.42
N LEU A 9 16.62 12.83 20.09
CA LEU A 9 16.79 11.39 19.91
C LEU A 9 15.52 10.62 20.31
N LYS A 10 14.86 11.04 21.40
CA LYS A 10 13.57 10.48 21.80
C LYS A 10 12.49 10.73 20.73
N GLN A 11 12.39 11.95 20.21
CA GLN A 11 11.45 12.25 19.12
C GLN A 11 11.70 11.38 17.88
N ILE A 12 12.95 11.22 17.46
CA ILE A 12 13.31 10.31 16.35
C ILE A 12 12.88 8.86 16.66
N SER A 13 13.13 8.39 17.88
CA SER A 13 12.72 7.05 18.31
C SER A 13 11.20 6.86 18.28
N ASP A 14 10.44 7.84 18.78
CA ASP A 14 8.98 7.79 18.82
C ASP A 14 8.39 7.78 17.40
N ILE A 15 8.93 8.65 16.52
CA ILE A 15 8.61 8.69 15.08
C ILE A 15 8.87 7.34 14.40
N LEU A 16 10.02 6.70 14.69
CA LEU A 16 10.36 5.38 14.16
C LEU A 16 9.43 4.26 14.66
N LEU A 17 9.02 4.31 15.93
CA LEU A 17 8.11 3.33 16.52
C LEU A 17 6.71 3.43 15.90
N ASP A 18 6.15 4.63 15.85
CA ASP A 18 4.85 4.88 15.24
C ASP A 18 4.84 4.50 13.76
N PHE A 19 5.92 4.81 13.05
CA PHE A 19 6.07 4.42 11.66
C PHE A 19 6.05 2.90 11.48
N ARG A 20 6.82 2.13 12.27
CA ARG A 20 6.81 0.66 12.17
C ARG A 20 5.42 0.09 12.42
N ALA A 21 4.70 0.62 13.41
CA ALA A 21 3.34 0.21 13.71
C ALA A 21 2.40 0.48 12.53
N GLN A 22 2.41 1.69 11.98
CA GLN A 22 1.56 2.06 10.86
C GLN A 22 1.92 1.31 9.57
N HIS A 23 3.22 1.18 9.28
CA HIS A 23 3.75 0.46 8.13
C HIS A 23 3.30 -1.00 8.13
N ASN A 24 3.53 -1.70 9.24
CA ASN A 24 3.17 -3.11 9.37
C ASN A 24 1.66 -3.28 9.33
N HIS A 25 0.91 -2.35 9.90
CA HIS A 25 -0.55 -2.38 9.85
C HIS A 25 -1.08 -2.28 8.41
N LYS A 26 -0.55 -1.39 7.55
CA LYS A 26 -1.03 -1.28 6.16
C LYS A 26 -0.73 -2.51 5.32
N GLU A 27 0.47 -3.07 5.45
CA GLU A 27 0.82 -4.33 4.80
C GLU A 27 -0.05 -5.49 5.29
N THR A 28 -0.21 -5.60 6.60
CA THR A 28 -1.07 -6.63 7.22
C THR A 28 -2.51 -6.51 6.71
N MET A 29 -3.04 -5.30 6.59
CA MET A 29 -4.38 -5.07 6.07
C MET A 29 -4.51 -5.45 4.60
N ALA A 30 -3.49 -5.20 3.77
CA ALA A 30 -3.48 -5.66 2.38
C ALA A 30 -3.57 -7.20 2.30
N TRP A 31 -2.75 -7.90 3.08
CA TRP A 31 -2.78 -9.37 3.17
C TRP A 31 -4.09 -9.90 3.75
N ALA A 32 -4.64 -9.25 4.77
CA ALA A 32 -5.93 -9.62 5.35
C ALA A 32 -7.06 -9.53 4.32
N GLY A 33 -7.04 -8.53 3.43
CA GLY A 33 -7.97 -8.44 2.30
C GLY A 33 -7.89 -9.64 1.36
N ILE A 34 -6.68 -10.10 1.04
CA ILE A 34 -6.44 -11.28 0.19
C ILE A 34 -6.90 -12.57 0.89
N VAL A 35 -6.64 -12.71 2.18
CA VAL A 35 -7.11 -13.87 2.98
C VAL A 35 -8.63 -13.90 3.07
N PHE A 36 -9.26 -12.75 3.32
CA PHE A 36 -10.72 -12.66 3.34
C PHE A 36 -11.33 -13.04 1.98
N TYR A 37 -10.72 -12.56 0.89
CA TYR A 37 -11.09 -12.94 -0.47
C TYR A 37 -10.96 -14.44 -0.71
N SER A 38 -9.85 -15.07 -0.29
CA SER A 38 -9.62 -16.50 -0.50
C SER A 38 -10.65 -17.36 0.24
N VAL A 39 -11.07 -16.96 1.44
CA VAL A 39 -12.14 -17.63 2.19
C VAL A 39 -13.46 -17.57 1.42
N ILE A 40 -13.81 -16.41 0.86
CA ILE A 40 -15.03 -16.27 0.04
C ILE A 40 -14.96 -17.15 -1.21
N CYS A 41 -13.82 -17.16 -1.91
CA CYS A 41 -13.60 -18.03 -3.06
C CYS A 41 -13.81 -19.52 -2.75
N LEU A 42 -13.32 -19.99 -1.60
CA LEU A 42 -13.51 -21.38 -1.15
C LEU A 42 -14.98 -21.72 -0.89
N GLN A 43 -15.80 -20.76 -0.47
CA GLN A 43 -17.24 -20.97 -0.28
C GLN A 43 -17.97 -20.97 -1.64
N LEU A 44 -17.61 -20.05 -2.53
CA LEU A 44 -18.20 -19.96 -3.88
C LEU A 44 -17.94 -21.21 -4.72
N ALA A 45 -16.77 -21.85 -4.56
CA ALA A 45 -16.44 -23.09 -5.24
C ALA A 45 -17.33 -24.28 -4.83
N LYS A 46 -18.03 -24.20 -3.68
CA LYS A 46 -18.90 -25.28 -3.17
C LYS A 46 -20.37 -25.14 -3.59
N THR A 47 -20.76 -23.98 -4.13
CA THR A 47 -22.15 -23.70 -4.52
C THR A 47 -22.42 -24.11 -5.97
N SER A 48 -23.48 -24.88 -6.20
CA SER A 48 -23.81 -25.49 -7.50
C SER A 48 -24.79 -24.68 -8.37
N GLU A 49 -25.24 -23.51 -7.92
CA GLU A 49 -26.23 -22.71 -8.64
C GLU A 49 -25.57 -21.65 -9.55
N SER A 50 -26.26 -21.24 -10.62
CA SER A 50 -25.86 -20.23 -11.63
C SER A 50 -24.38 -19.79 -11.69
N GLN A 51 -23.55 -20.58 -12.37
CA GLN A 51 -22.12 -20.33 -12.60
C GLN A 51 -21.81 -18.92 -13.15
N ILE A 52 -22.70 -18.36 -13.98
CA ILE A 52 -22.54 -17.05 -14.60
C ILE A 52 -22.62 -15.93 -13.53
N LEU A 53 -23.63 -15.99 -12.65
CA LEU A 53 -23.80 -14.98 -11.60
C LEU A 53 -22.62 -15.00 -10.62
N PHE A 54 -22.12 -16.19 -10.26
CA PHE A 54 -20.93 -16.30 -9.41
C PHE A 54 -19.66 -15.80 -10.08
N THR A 55 -19.51 -16.03 -11.38
CA THR A 55 -18.38 -15.48 -12.15
C THR A 55 -18.40 -13.95 -12.15
N ILE A 56 -19.56 -13.33 -12.38
CA ILE A 56 -19.73 -11.87 -12.34
C ILE A 56 -19.41 -11.34 -10.93
N PHE A 57 -19.97 -11.98 -9.89
CA PHE A 57 -19.69 -11.61 -8.50
C PHE A 57 -18.20 -11.69 -8.17
N LEU A 58 -17.54 -12.79 -8.55
CA LEU A 58 -16.11 -12.99 -8.34
C LEU A 58 -15.27 -11.90 -9.03
N ILE A 59 -15.60 -11.55 -10.28
CA ILE A 59 -14.92 -10.48 -11.03
C ILE A 59 -15.08 -9.12 -10.33
N LEU A 60 -16.29 -8.77 -9.89
CA LEU A 60 -16.51 -7.52 -9.17
C LEU A 60 -15.76 -7.50 -7.85
N PHE A 61 -15.77 -8.62 -7.13
CA PHE A 61 -15.14 -8.71 -5.83
C PHE A 61 -13.60 -8.68 -5.92
N VAL A 62 -12.99 -9.36 -6.89
CA VAL A 62 -11.54 -9.27 -7.10
C VAL A 62 -11.11 -7.87 -7.50
N ILE A 63 -11.91 -7.13 -8.28
CA ILE A 63 -11.64 -5.72 -8.60
C ILE A 63 -11.63 -4.86 -7.33
N LEU A 64 -12.62 -5.04 -6.44
CA LEU A 64 -12.67 -4.33 -5.17
C LEU A 64 -11.47 -4.64 -4.28
N VAL A 65 -11.10 -5.92 -4.16
CA VAL A 65 -9.93 -6.35 -3.38
C VAL A 65 -8.63 -5.80 -4.00
N TYR A 66 -8.52 -5.80 -5.33
CA TYR A 66 -7.38 -5.22 -6.04
C TYR A 66 -7.22 -3.72 -5.74
N LEU A 67 -8.31 -2.95 -5.84
CA LEU A 67 -8.30 -1.51 -5.53
C LEU A 67 -7.93 -1.27 -4.07
N PHE A 68 -8.48 -2.06 -3.16
CA PHE A 68 -8.18 -1.99 -1.73
C PHE A 68 -6.69 -2.26 -1.45
N VAL A 69 -6.14 -3.36 -1.96
CA VAL A 69 -4.72 -3.73 -1.81
C VAL A 69 -3.82 -2.65 -2.41
N SER A 70 -4.15 -2.15 -3.60
CA SER A 70 -3.40 -1.06 -4.23
C SER A 70 -3.34 0.17 -3.33
N LYS A 71 -4.48 0.56 -2.73
CA LYS A 71 -4.55 1.73 -1.85
C LYS A 71 -3.79 1.52 -0.54
N GLN A 72 -3.79 0.31 0.03
CA GLN A 72 -3.00 0.04 1.24
C GLN A 72 -1.50 0.19 0.98
N TYR A 73 -0.99 -0.33 -0.15
CA TYR A 73 0.43 -0.18 -0.51
C TYR A 73 0.81 1.27 -0.85
N GLU A 74 -0.08 2.03 -1.50
CA GLU A 74 0.13 3.47 -1.73
C GLU A 74 0.23 4.25 -0.41
N LEU A 75 -0.70 4.02 0.52
CA LEU A 75 -0.66 4.64 1.85
C LEU A 75 0.61 4.25 2.63
N GLN A 76 1.04 3.00 2.50
CA GLN A 76 2.29 2.53 3.11
C GLN A 76 3.50 3.28 2.53
N GLN A 77 3.60 3.44 1.21
CA GLN A 77 4.68 4.18 0.56
C GLN A 77 4.71 5.64 1.01
N ASN A 78 3.56 6.31 1.04
CA ASN A 78 3.44 7.69 1.50
C ASN A 78 3.88 7.85 2.97
N ALA A 79 3.51 6.90 3.84
CA ALA A 79 3.95 6.91 5.23
C ALA A 79 5.48 6.77 5.35
N VAL A 80 6.11 5.93 4.51
CA VAL A 80 7.57 5.71 4.51
C VAL A 80 8.31 6.98 4.11
N VAL A 81 7.92 7.60 2.99
CA VAL A 81 8.58 8.80 2.48
C VAL A 81 8.43 9.94 3.48
N THR A 82 7.21 10.13 4.01
CA THR A 82 6.94 11.18 5.01
C THR A 82 7.77 10.97 6.27
N ASN A 83 7.87 9.73 6.75
CA ASN A 83 8.63 9.42 7.95
C ASN A 83 10.14 9.60 7.77
N ALA A 84 10.68 9.13 6.64
CA ALA A 84 12.08 9.33 6.29
C ALA A 84 12.41 10.82 6.19
N ALA A 85 11.53 11.62 5.56
CA ALA A 85 11.67 13.06 5.47
C ALA A 85 11.64 13.73 6.86
N CYS A 86 10.73 13.33 7.75
CA CYS A 86 10.72 13.83 9.13
C CYS A 86 12.06 13.56 9.84
N ILE A 87 12.58 12.34 9.76
CA ILE A 87 13.85 11.96 10.41
C ILE A 87 15.02 12.74 9.82
N SER A 88 15.10 12.86 8.48
CA SER A 88 16.13 13.63 7.79
C SER A 88 16.07 15.11 8.19
N LEU A 89 14.88 15.70 8.20
CA LEU A 89 14.67 17.07 8.60
C LEU A 89 15.10 17.30 10.06
N THR A 90 14.68 16.43 10.98
CA THR A 90 15.10 16.49 12.38
C THR A 90 16.62 16.37 12.52
N ALA A 91 17.27 15.46 11.80
CA ALA A 91 18.72 15.31 11.81
C ALA A 91 19.43 16.59 11.33
N LYS A 92 18.97 17.17 10.22
CA LYS A 92 19.53 18.43 9.66
C LYS A 92 19.38 19.61 10.61
N ILE A 93 18.29 19.69 11.37
CA ILE A 93 18.08 20.75 12.37
C ILE A 93 19.06 20.57 13.54
N ILE A 94 19.21 19.34 14.04
CA ILE A 94 20.09 19.05 15.18
C ILE A 94 21.56 19.24 14.81
N SER A 95 21.96 18.85 13.60
CA SER A 95 23.34 19.02 13.11
C SER A 95 23.68 20.47 12.76
N GLY A 96 22.67 21.35 12.68
CA GLY A 96 22.82 22.74 12.28
C GLY A 96 22.96 22.93 10.76
N GLU A 97 22.77 21.88 9.96
CA GLU A 97 22.75 21.95 8.49
C GLU A 97 21.52 22.69 7.96
N LYS A 98 20.43 22.74 8.73
CA LYS A 98 19.21 23.48 8.37
C LYS A 98 18.72 24.32 9.55
N THR A 99 18.79 25.63 9.41
CA THR A 99 18.08 26.59 10.27
C THR A 99 16.64 26.74 9.79
N ILE A 100 15.67 26.63 10.70
CA ILE A 100 14.25 26.81 10.40
C ILE A 100 13.89 28.29 10.59
N GLU A 101 13.27 28.88 9.57
CA GLU A 101 12.65 30.19 9.65
C GLU A 101 11.14 30.09 9.96
N GLU A 102 10.52 31.16 10.43
CA GLU A 102 9.09 31.16 10.79
C GLU A 102 8.16 30.83 9.59
N LEU A 103 8.62 31.12 8.37
CA LEU A 103 7.92 30.81 7.13
C LEU A 103 7.93 29.32 6.79
N ASP A 104 8.96 28.58 7.23
CA ASP A 104 9.12 27.15 6.97
C ASP A 104 8.09 26.30 7.71
N CYS A 105 7.64 26.79 8.86
CA CYS A 105 6.60 26.18 9.68
C CYS A 105 5.18 26.43 9.15
N LYS A 106 5.02 27.30 8.14
CA LYS A 106 3.72 27.58 7.51
C LYS A 106 3.47 26.64 6.34
N HIS A 107 2.20 26.49 5.97
CA HIS A 107 1.81 25.71 4.79
C HIS A 107 2.31 26.35 3.50
N ALA A 108 2.64 25.51 2.50
CA ALA A 108 3.10 25.94 1.19
C ALA A 108 1.92 26.37 0.28
N LYS A 109 1.29 27.52 0.57
CA LYS A 109 0.09 28.00 -0.16
C LYS A 109 0.32 28.23 -1.67
N ASP A 110 1.53 28.62 -2.08
CA ASP A 110 1.79 29.15 -3.42
C ASP A 110 2.85 28.39 -4.23
N ASP A 111 3.36 27.25 -3.74
CA ASP A 111 4.38 26.49 -4.46
C ASP A 111 3.75 25.41 -5.37
N ALA A 112 3.72 25.69 -6.67
CA ALA A 112 3.17 24.78 -7.68
C ALA A 112 3.89 23.42 -7.76
N SER A 113 5.16 23.35 -7.32
CA SER A 113 5.91 22.11 -7.28
C SER A 113 5.46 21.21 -6.12
N LEU A 114 5.13 21.81 -4.97
CA LEU A 114 4.72 21.10 -3.74
C LEU A 114 3.23 20.74 -3.74
N LYS A 115 2.38 21.45 -4.49
CA LYS A 115 0.95 21.12 -4.67
C LYS A 115 0.71 19.73 -5.26
N LYS A 116 1.71 19.14 -5.92
CA LYS A 116 1.64 17.78 -6.49
C LYS A 116 1.87 16.68 -5.46
N LEU A 117 2.34 17.03 -4.26
CA LEU A 117 2.56 16.08 -3.18
C LEU A 117 1.25 15.80 -2.43
N ASP A 118 1.08 14.56 -2.01
CA ASP A 118 -0.02 14.20 -1.12
C ASP A 118 0.08 14.99 0.19
N ASN A 119 -1.07 15.40 0.72
CA ASN A 119 -1.18 16.15 1.98
C ASN A 119 -0.44 17.50 2.01
N TYR A 120 -0.19 18.13 0.84
CA TYR A 120 0.47 19.46 0.76
C TYR A 120 -0.18 20.54 1.64
N HIS A 121 -1.49 20.43 1.86
CA HIS A 121 -2.29 21.35 2.64
C HIS A 121 -2.14 21.17 4.16
N ILE A 122 -1.59 20.04 4.59
CA ILE A 122 -1.44 19.65 6.00
C ILE A 122 0.00 19.87 6.46
N PHE A 123 0.98 19.54 5.61
CA PHE A 123 2.37 19.58 6.02
C PHE A 123 3.00 20.98 5.91
N PRO A 124 3.98 21.29 6.78
CA PRO A 124 4.76 22.51 6.67
C PRO A 124 5.66 22.46 5.44
N LYS A 125 5.98 23.64 4.88
CA LYS A 125 6.77 23.75 3.65
C LYS A 125 8.12 23.02 3.74
N CYS A 126 8.84 23.16 4.85
CA CYS A 126 10.15 22.54 5.04
C CYS A 126 10.13 21.01 5.00
N LEU A 127 9.02 20.39 5.42
CA LEU A 127 8.82 18.94 5.34
C LEU A 127 8.48 18.51 3.92
N LEU A 128 7.65 19.29 3.21
CA LEU A 128 7.26 19.00 1.83
C LEU A 128 8.46 19.05 0.88
N GLU A 129 9.38 20.00 1.08
CA GLU A 129 10.65 20.05 0.33
C GLU A 129 11.49 18.80 0.60
N GLU A 130 11.60 18.38 1.86
CA GLU A 130 12.36 17.18 2.22
C GLU A 130 11.73 15.90 1.63
N ILE A 131 10.40 15.81 1.60
CA ILE A 131 9.66 14.73 0.93
C ILE A 131 9.93 14.72 -0.57
N ARG A 132 9.94 15.89 -1.22
CA ARG A 132 10.20 16.02 -2.66
C ARG A 132 11.59 15.49 -3.03
N ASP A 133 12.57 15.81 -2.19
CA ASP A 133 13.98 15.58 -2.46
C ASP A 133 14.48 14.20 -1.95
N MET A 134 13.60 13.43 -1.27
CA MET A 134 13.91 12.11 -0.75
C MET A 134 14.19 11.08 -1.87
N PRO A 135 15.28 10.28 -1.77
CA PRO A 135 15.58 9.23 -2.73
C PRO A 135 14.48 8.17 -2.74
N LYS A 136 14.14 7.72 -3.95
CA LYS A 136 13.00 6.84 -4.22
C LYS A 136 13.38 5.36 -4.34
N ASP A 137 14.63 5.01 -4.08
CA ASP A 137 15.16 3.65 -4.28
C ASP A 137 14.42 2.60 -3.43
N HIS A 138 14.04 2.97 -2.21
CA HIS A 138 13.24 2.14 -1.30
C HIS A 138 11.84 1.80 -1.84
N LEU A 139 11.37 2.46 -2.91
CA LEU A 139 10.10 2.14 -3.55
C LEU A 139 10.20 0.88 -4.42
N VAL A 140 11.39 0.52 -4.91
CA VAL A 140 11.61 -0.64 -5.81
C VAL A 140 11.36 -1.94 -5.07
N ASP A 141 11.97 -2.14 -3.90
CA ASP A 141 11.78 -3.36 -3.09
C ASP A 141 10.30 -3.58 -2.72
N ARG A 142 9.57 -2.49 -2.52
CA ARG A 142 8.15 -2.49 -2.16
C ARG A 142 7.24 -2.84 -3.34
N GLN A 143 7.68 -2.54 -4.57
CA GLN A 143 6.95 -2.97 -5.76
C GLN A 143 6.90 -4.49 -5.86
N TYR A 144 7.93 -5.22 -5.44
CA TYR A 144 7.92 -6.68 -5.44
C TYR A 144 6.85 -7.26 -4.51
N LEU A 145 6.68 -6.74 -3.30
CA LEU A 145 5.62 -7.17 -2.37
C LEU A 145 4.21 -6.91 -2.93
N LYS A 146 4.03 -5.76 -3.56
CA LYS A 146 2.77 -5.41 -4.25
C LYS A 146 2.50 -6.36 -5.43
N ILE A 147 3.51 -6.65 -6.25
CA ILE A 147 3.42 -7.59 -7.36
C ILE A 147 3.08 -8.99 -6.84
N LEU A 148 3.75 -9.45 -5.79
CA LEU A 148 3.50 -10.76 -5.17
C LEU A 148 2.04 -10.87 -4.71
N SER A 149 1.52 -9.84 -4.04
CA SER A 149 0.11 -9.77 -3.65
C SER A 149 -0.85 -9.92 -4.83
N TYR A 150 -0.54 -9.28 -5.96
CA TYR A 150 -1.34 -9.40 -7.18
C TYR A 150 -1.22 -10.78 -7.85
N CYS A 151 -0.03 -11.37 -7.84
CA CYS A 151 0.16 -12.74 -8.33
C CYS A 151 -0.67 -13.73 -7.52
N VAL A 152 -0.67 -13.60 -6.18
CA VAL A 152 -1.48 -14.45 -5.28
C VAL A 152 -2.96 -14.25 -5.54
N LEU A 153 -3.43 -12.99 -5.61
CA LEU A 153 -4.84 -12.67 -5.90
C LEU A 153 -5.30 -13.25 -7.25
N THR A 154 -4.46 -13.10 -8.28
CA THR A 154 -4.72 -13.64 -9.63
C THR A 154 -4.77 -15.17 -9.59
N GLY A 155 -3.80 -15.81 -8.94
CA GLY A 155 -3.75 -17.27 -8.80
C GLY A 155 -5.00 -17.83 -8.12
N ILE A 156 -5.43 -17.24 -7.00
CA ILE A 156 -6.66 -17.64 -6.30
C ILE A 156 -7.88 -17.48 -7.22
N THR A 157 -7.97 -16.37 -7.95
CA THR A 157 -9.09 -16.09 -8.86
C THR A 157 -9.17 -17.11 -9.99
N LEU A 158 -8.04 -17.42 -10.63
CA LEU A 158 -7.97 -18.42 -11.71
C LEU A 158 -8.33 -19.82 -11.20
N LEU A 159 -7.82 -20.22 -10.04
CA LEU A 159 -8.16 -21.51 -9.41
C LEU A 159 -9.65 -21.62 -9.10
N THR A 160 -10.24 -20.53 -8.60
CA THR A 160 -11.68 -20.48 -8.26
C THR A 160 -12.54 -20.56 -9.52
N LEU A 161 -12.19 -19.81 -10.57
CA LEU A 161 -12.87 -19.88 -11.86
C LEU A 161 -12.75 -21.27 -12.47
N TYR A 162 -11.57 -21.88 -12.42
CA TYR A 162 -11.37 -23.25 -12.89
C TYR A 162 -12.29 -24.22 -12.13
N SER A 163 -12.37 -24.12 -10.80
CA SER A 163 -13.24 -24.97 -9.98
C SER A 163 -14.73 -24.79 -10.29
N ILE A 164 -15.18 -23.56 -10.61
CA ILE A 164 -16.58 -23.29 -10.97
C ILE A 164 -16.93 -23.91 -12.34
N TRP A 165 -15.98 -23.93 -13.27
CA TRP A 165 -16.21 -24.31 -14.67
C TRP A 165 -15.68 -25.70 -15.05
N SER A 166 -14.96 -26.40 -14.16
CA SER A 166 -14.28 -27.67 -14.45
C SER A 166 -15.20 -28.72 -15.09
N ASP A 167 -16.40 -28.89 -14.54
CA ASP A 167 -17.37 -29.89 -15.02
C ASP A 167 -17.86 -29.64 -16.45
N LYS A 168 -17.89 -28.39 -16.90
CA LYS A 168 -18.24 -28.03 -18.28
C LYS A 168 -17.06 -28.20 -19.21
N VAL A 169 -15.86 -27.82 -18.77
CA VAL A 169 -14.62 -27.98 -19.54
C VAL A 169 -14.35 -29.47 -19.80
N SER A 170 -14.48 -30.33 -18.79
CA SER A 170 -14.31 -31.79 -18.94
C SER A 170 -15.35 -32.40 -19.88
N ARG A 171 -16.62 -31.96 -19.82
CA ARG A 171 -17.67 -32.41 -20.74
C ARG A 171 -17.41 -31.99 -22.19
N LEU A 172 -16.94 -30.76 -22.40
CA LEU A 172 -16.59 -30.26 -23.74
C LEU A 172 -15.44 -31.06 -24.35
N PHE A 173 -14.37 -31.30 -23.58
CA PHE A 173 -13.23 -32.10 -24.03
C PHE A 173 -13.63 -33.52 -24.41
N ASN A 174 -14.40 -34.21 -23.57
CA ASN A 174 -14.88 -35.56 -23.85
C ASN A 174 -15.81 -35.63 -25.07
N CYS A 175 -16.50 -34.54 -25.42
CA CYS A 175 -17.34 -34.48 -26.60
C CYS A 175 -16.51 -34.31 -27.88
N ILE A 176 -15.40 -33.57 -27.82
CA ILE A 176 -14.49 -33.35 -28.95
C ILE A 176 -13.64 -34.59 -29.24
N THR A 177 -13.23 -35.35 -28.22
CA THR A 177 -12.40 -36.56 -28.39
C THR A 177 -13.19 -37.80 -28.81
N ASN A 178 -14.53 -37.78 -28.70
CA ASN A 178 -15.41 -38.88 -29.10
C ASN A 178 -16.10 -38.65 -30.46
N THR A 179 -15.74 -37.58 -31.17
CA THR A 179 -16.07 -37.32 -32.58
C THR A 179 -14.84 -37.50 -33.44
#